data_AF-A0A0B7MWQ9-F1
#
_entry.id   AF-A0A0B7MWQ9-F1
#
_cell.length_a   1.000
_cell.length_b   1.000
_cell.length_c   1.000
_cell.angle_alpha   90.00
_cell.angle_beta   90.00
_cell.angle_gamma   90.00
#
_symmetry.space_group_name_H-M   'P 1'
#
loop_
_entity.id
_entity.type
_entity.pdbx_description
1 polymer ?
#
loop_
_entity_poly.entity_id
_entity_poly.type
_entity_poly.pdbx_seq_one_letter_code
_entity_poly.pdbx_strand_id
1 'polypeptide(L)'
;MIESPQTDSIINTASFKKSDFSFVEDFNQIIELMLTGNNSDAVGKAVAQLEEKFENAKRILDSLPGLQYTKEEQEALLDDELMVLESKKAQLQSYKRVNQVELQ
;
A
#
# COMPACT_ATOMS: atom_id res chain seq x y z
N MET A 1 -17.99 5.77 28.64
CA MET A 1 -17.70 4.69 27.69
C MET A 1 -16.56 5.20 26.84
N ILE A 2 -15.36 4.66 27.01
CA ILE A 2 -14.18 5.07 26.25
C ILE A 2 -14.08 4.06 25.11
N GLU A 3 -14.41 4.48 23.90
CA GLU A 3 -14.16 3.67 22.70
C GLU A 3 -12.65 3.54 22.54
N SER A 4 -12.19 2.29 22.62
CA SER A 4 -10.81 1.92 22.28
C SER A 4 -10.51 2.36 20.85
N PRO A 5 -9.32 2.93 20.57
CA PRO A 5 -8.89 3.11 19.20
C PRO A 5 -8.82 1.72 18.58
N GLN A 6 -9.62 1.51 17.53
CA GLN A 6 -9.56 0.33 16.70
C GLN A 6 -8.09 0.15 16.30
N THR A 7 -7.52 -1.00 16.66
CA THR A 7 -6.24 -1.43 16.11
C THR A 7 -6.45 -1.53 14.61
N ASP A 8 -6.07 -0.48 13.90
CA ASP A 8 -5.90 -0.51 12.47
C ASP A 8 -5.10 -1.77 12.18
N SER A 9 -5.79 -2.68 11.50
CA SER A 9 -5.27 -3.89 10.92
C SER A 9 -3.81 -3.64 10.58
N ILE A 10 -2.91 -4.46 11.12
CA ILE A 10 -1.53 -4.55 10.62
C ILE A 10 -1.72 -4.98 9.16
N ILE A 11 -1.85 -4.00 8.26
CA ILE A 11 -1.93 -4.21 6.83
C ILE A 11 -0.59 -4.84 6.53
N ASN A 12 -0.65 -6.15 6.33
CA ASN A 12 0.46 -6.95 5.88
C ASN A 12 1.04 -6.18 4.70
N THR A 13 2.17 -5.50 4.92
CA THR A 13 2.81 -4.68 3.90
C THR A 13 3.38 -5.66 2.90
N ALA A 14 2.52 -6.17 2.01
CA ALA A 14 2.92 -6.74 0.75
C ALA A 14 3.74 -5.63 0.09
N SER A 15 5.05 -5.72 0.27
CA SER A 15 5.99 -4.71 -0.18
C SER A 15 5.77 -4.57 -1.67
N PHE A 16 5.25 -3.41 -2.08
CA PHE A 16 5.03 -3.06 -3.47
C PHE A 16 6.33 -3.25 -4.24
N LYS A 17 6.36 -4.18 -5.21
CA LYS A 17 7.49 -4.32 -6.12
C LYS A 17 7.08 -3.85 -7.50
N LYS A 18 7.89 -2.96 -8.08
CA LYS A 18 7.70 -2.48 -9.47
C LYS A 18 7.63 -3.62 -10.49
N SER A 19 8.28 -4.75 -10.20
CA SER A 19 8.21 -5.97 -11.00
C SER A 19 6.79 -6.51 -11.16
N ASP A 20 5.92 -6.30 -10.17
CA ASP A 20 4.55 -6.84 -10.16
C ASP A 20 3.63 -6.11 -11.16
N PHE A 21 4.12 -5.00 -11.73
CA PHE A 21 3.45 -4.17 -12.74
C PHE A 21 4.18 -4.20 -14.09
N SER A 22 5.12 -5.13 -14.27
CA SER A 22 5.87 -5.31 -15.50
C SER A 22 5.33 -6.50 -16.29
N PHE A 23 4.57 -6.21 -17.35
CA PHE A 23 3.90 -7.24 -18.16
C PHE A 23 4.54 -7.47 -19.53
N VAL A 24 5.62 -6.75 -19.85
CA VAL A 24 6.23 -6.75 -21.18
C VAL A 24 6.75 -8.13 -21.59
N GLU A 25 7.33 -8.88 -20.65
CA GLU A 25 7.85 -10.22 -20.90
C GLU A 25 6.72 -11.22 -21.21
N ASP A 26 5.65 -11.20 -20.41
CA ASP A 26 4.45 -12.01 -20.63
C ASP A 26 3.82 -11.69 -22.01
N PHE A 27 3.79 -10.41 -22.38
CA PHE A 27 3.27 -9.97 -23.67
C PHE A 27 4.13 -10.48 -24.84
N ASN A 28 5.45 -10.35 -24.74
CA ASN A 28 6.38 -10.85 -25.76
C ASN A 28 6.26 -12.38 -25.93
N GLN A 29 6.11 -13.11 -24.83
CA GLN A 29 5.88 -14.56 -24.85
C GLN A 29 4.60 -14.92 -25.62
N ILE A 30 3.51 -14.17 -25.42
CA ILE A 30 2.25 -14.38 -26.17
C ILE A 30 2.45 -14.10 -27.66
N ILE A 31 3.16 -13.03 -28.02
CA ILE A 31 3.48 -12.72 -29.42
C ILE A 31 4.32 -13.83 -30.05
N GLU A 32 5.34 -14.35 -29.36
CA GLU A 32 6.15 -15.47 -29.85
C GLU A 32 5.32 -16.75 -30.06
N LEU A 33 4.41 -17.07 -29.14
CA LEU A 33 3.49 -18.21 -29.28
C LEU A 33 2.55 -18.05 -30.49
N MET A 34 2.12 -16.83 -30.79
CA MET A 34 1.31 -16.56 -31.99
C MET A 34 2.14 -16.67 -33.28
N LEU A 35 3.36 -16.12 -33.30
CA LEU A 35 4.24 -16.12 -34.48
C LEU A 35 4.78 -17.50 -34.83
N THR A 36 5.02 -18.34 -33.82
CA THR A 36 5.52 -19.72 -34.01
C THR A 36 4.42 -20.69 -34.47
N GLY A 37 3.17 -20.22 -34.59
CA GLY A 37 2.11 -20.90 -35.31
C GLY A 37 1.60 -22.19 -34.67
N ASN A 38 1.88 -22.42 -33.38
CA ASN A 38 1.49 -23.65 -32.73
C ASN A 38 0.95 -23.42 -31.33
N ASN A 39 -0.28 -23.90 -31.14
CA ASN A 39 -0.97 -24.09 -29.87
C ASN A 39 -1.84 -22.91 -29.41
N SER A 40 -3.00 -22.74 -30.06
CA SER A 40 -4.09 -21.83 -29.64
C SER A 40 -4.44 -21.98 -28.14
N ASP A 41 -4.34 -23.19 -27.60
CA ASP A 41 -4.55 -23.46 -26.17
C ASP A 41 -3.45 -22.85 -25.30
N ALA A 42 -2.19 -22.85 -25.76
CA ALA A 42 -1.08 -22.22 -25.05
C ALA A 42 -1.19 -20.70 -25.06
N VAL A 43 -1.60 -20.12 -26.20
CA VAL A 43 -1.91 -18.68 -26.31
C VAL A 43 -3.05 -18.32 -25.36
N GLY A 44 -4.15 -19.07 -25.37
CA GLY A 44 -5.28 -18.84 -24.47
C GLY A 44 -4.91 -18.92 -22.99
N LYS A 45 -4.06 -19.89 -22.61
CA LYS A 45 -3.54 -19.99 -21.24
C LYS A 45 -2.65 -18.83 -20.85
N ALA A 46 -1.73 -18.42 -21.72
CA ALA A 46 -0.82 -17.30 -21.47
C ALA A 46 -1.58 -15.98 -21.34
N VAL A 47 -2.60 -15.77 -22.17
CA VAL A 47 -3.51 -14.60 -22.07
C VAL A 47 -4.28 -14.61 -20.76
N ALA A 48 -4.89 -15.74 -20.37
CA ALA A 48 -5.63 -15.85 -19.11
C ALA A 48 -4.74 -15.59 -17.88
N GLN A 49 -3.49 -16.08 -17.90
CA GLN A 49 -2.52 -15.79 -16.85
C GLN A 49 -2.15 -14.31 -16.79
N LEU A 50 -2.01 -13.66 -17.94
CA LEU A 50 -1.74 -12.23 -18.00
C LEU A 50 -2.92 -11.41 -17.46
N GLU A 51 -4.16 -11.78 -17.79
CA GLU A 51 -5.37 -11.17 -17.23
C GLU A 51 -5.43 -11.31 -15.71
N GLU A 52 -5.13 -12.50 -15.17
CA GLU A 52 -5.07 -12.73 -13.72
C GLU A 52 -4.04 -11.82 -13.04
N LYS A 53 -2.85 -11.68 -13.64
CA LYS A 53 -1.81 -10.77 -13.15
C LYS A 53 -2.28 -9.31 -13.16
N PHE A 54 -2.99 -8.88 -14.22
CA PHE A 54 -3.56 -7.54 -14.30
C PHE A 54 -4.62 -7.28 -13.22
N GLU A 55 -5.54 -8.21 -13.01
CA GLU A 55 -6.57 -8.08 -11.97
C GLU A 55 -5.95 -8.06 -10.57
N ASN A 56 -4.91 -8.86 -10.33
CA ASN A 56 -4.17 -8.80 -9.08
C ASN A 56 -3.47 -7.44 -8.90
N ALA A 57 -2.80 -6.93 -9.94
CA ALA A 57 -2.14 -5.61 -9.90
C ALA A 57 -3.15 -4.48 -9.65
N LYS A 58 -4.32 -4.53 -10.28
CA LYS A 58 -5.42 -3.60 -10.05
C LYS A 58 -5.94 -3.67 -8.61
N ARG A 59 -6.16 -4.87 -8.08
CA ARG A 59 -6.59 -5.07 -6.69
C ARG A 59 -5.56 -4.52 -5.70
N ILE A 60 -4.27 -4.70 -5.98
CA ILE A 60 -3.19 -4.13 -5.17
C ILE A 60 -3.29 -2.61 -5.21
N LEU A 61 -3.38 -2.01 -6.40
CA LEU A 61 -3.54 -0.57 -6.54
C LEU A 61 -4.76 -0.11 -5.74
N ASP A 62 -5.95 -0.63 -5.97
CA ASP A 62 -7.18 -0.23 -5.29
C ASP A 62 -7.11 -0.37 -3.75
N SER A 63 -6.22 -1.22 -3.24
CA SER A 63 -5.98 -1.40 -1.80
C SER A 63 -4.94 -0.45 -1.20
N LEU A 64 -4.21 0.32 -2.02
CA LEU A 64 -3.16 1.21 -1.53
C LEU A 64 -3.77 2.37 -0.73
N PRO A 65 -3.32 2.57 0.53
CA PRO A 65 -3.80 3.67 1.35
C PRO A 65 -3.38 5.00 0.74
N GLY A 66 -4.29 5.98 0.75
CA GLY A 66 -4.00 7.34 0.33
C GLY A 66 -4.16 7.61 -1.17
N LEU A 67 -4.59 6.63 -1.98
CA LEU A 67 -4.87 6.84 -3.40
C LEU A 67 -5.95 7.90 -3.68
N GLN A 68 -6.86 8.11 -2.74
CA GLN A 68 -7.90 9.13 -2.85
C GLN A 68 -7.36 10.57 -2.76
N TYR A 69 -6.11 10.74 -2.32
CA TYR A 69 -5.51 12.04 -2.10
C TYR A 69 -4.47 12.34 -3.18
N THR A 70 -4.48 13.58 -3.64
CA THR A 70 -3.37 14.18 -4.38
C THR A 70 -2.12 14.24 -3.50
N LYS A 71 -0.96 14.43 -4.14
CA LYS A 71 0.31 14.54 -3.40
C LYS A 71 0.26 15.69 -2.39
N GLU A 72 -0.26 16.84 -2.81
CA GLU A 72 -0.38 18.04 -2.00
C GLU A 72 -1.30 17.82 -0.79
N GLU A 73 -2.40 17.09 -0.96
CA GLU A 73 -3.30 16.70 0.14
C GLU A 73 -2.63 15.72 1.11
N GLN A 74 -1.83 14.77 0.62
CA GLN A 74 -1.06 13.86 1.46
C GLN A 74 -0.01 14.61 2.30
N GLU A 75 0.69 15.57 1.70
CA GLU A 75 1.68 16.41 2.40
C GLU A 75 1.00 17.29 3.46
N ALA A 76 -0.17 17.86 3.16
CA ALA A 76 -0.94 18.65 4.14
C ALA A 76 -1.44 17.79 5.32
N LEU A 77 -1.97 16.59 5.06
CA LEU A 77 -2.38 15.66 6.11
C LEU A 77 -1.20 15.25 6.99
N LEU A 78 -0.03 15.01 6.39
CA LEU A 78 1.19 14.67 7.11
C LEU A 78 1.61 15.81 8.06
N ASP A 79 1.60 17.06 7.59
CA ASP A 79 1.95 18.21 8.41
C ASP A 79 0.99 18.39 9.60
N ASP A 80 -0.31 18.22 9.37
CA ASP A 80 -1.33 18.28 10.41
C ASP A 80 -1.13 17.18 11.47
N GLU A 81 -0.89 15.94 11.04
CA GLU A 81 -0.63 14.82 11.95
C GLU A 81 0.65 15.01 12.76
N LEU A 82 1.71 15.53 12.15
CA LEU A 82 2.96 15.86 12.84
C LEU A 82 2.76 16.93 13.91
N MET A 83 1.96 17.96 13.64
CA MET A 83 1.63 18.99 14.62
C MET A 83 0.89 18.39 15.82
N VAL A 84 -0.10 17.52 15.58
CA VAL A 84 -0.83 16.82 16.64
C VAL A 84 0.11 15.93 17.45
N LEU A 85 1.01 15.21 16.79
CA LEU A 85 1.97 14.33 17.44
C LEU A 85 2.92 15.11 18.36
N GLU A 86 3.47 16.23 17.90
CA GLU A 86 4.36 17.07 18.72
C GLU A 86 3.62 17.66 19.93
N SER A 87 2.37 18.09 19.76
CA SER A 87 1.52 18.53 20.89
C SER A 87 1.32 17.42 21.93
N LYS A 88 0.95 16.20 21.49
CA LYS A 88 0.79 15.04 22.39
C LYS A 88 2.10 14.66 23.09
N LYS A 89 3.23 14.76 22.39
CA LYS A 89 4.56 14.50 22.94
C LYS A 89 4.93 15.52 24.01
N ALA A 90 4.64 16.81 23.79
CA ALA A 90 4.85 17.86 24.79
C ALA A 90 3.97 17.64 26.04
N GLN A 91 2.70 17.25 25.87
CA GLN A 91 1.82 16.88 26.98
C GLN A 91 2.37 15.70 27.79
N LEU A 92 2.83 14.65 27.10
CA LEU A 92 3.39 13.47 27.75
C LEU A 92 4.69 13.80 28.51
N GLN A 93 5.53 14.68 27.97
CA GLN A 93 6.71 15.19 28.68
C GLN A 93 6.35 16.03 29.91
N SER A 94 5.24 16.76 29.88
CA SER A 94 4.73 17.48 31.04
C SER A 94 4.32 16.49 32.14
N TYR A 95 3.52 15.47 31.82
CA TYR A 95 3.11 14.45 32.78
C TYR A 95 4.29 13.67 33.38
N LYS A 96 5.30 13.34 32.58
CA LYS A 96 6.54 12.72 33.08
C LYS A 96 7.25 13.60 34.11
N ARG A 97 7.26 14.92 33.91
CA ARG A 97 7.88 15.87 34.84
C ARG A 97 7.08 16.00 36.13
N VAL A 98 5.76 16.08 36.06
CA VAL A 98 4.89 16.16 37.25
C VAL A 98 5.00 14.88 38.09
N ASN A 99 4.96 13.70 37.47
CA ASN A 99 5.14 12.41 38.17
C ASN A 99 6.53 12.26 38.84
N GLN A 100 7.57 12.95 38.35
CA GLN A 100 8.90 12.91 38.97
C GLN A 100 9.01 13.83 40.20
N VAL A 101 8.19 14.88 40.28
CA VAL A 101 8.17 15.83 41.41
C VAL A 101 7.36 15.28 42.59
N GLU A 102 6.32 14.46 42.34
CA GLU A 102 5.52 13.83 43.42
C GLU A 102 6.22 12.63 44.10
N LEU A 103 7.36 12.19 43.58
CA LEU A 103 8.17 11.08 44.12
C LEU A 103 9.43 11.54 44.88
N GLN A 104 9.59 12.84 45.12
CA GLN A 104 10.64 13.43 45.97
C GLN A 104 10.03 14.08 47.21
#